data_AF-A0A434ERF1-F1
#
_entry.id   AF-A0A434ERF1-F1
#
_cell.length_a   1.000
_cell.length_b   1.000
_cell.length_c   1.000
_cell.angle_alpha   90.00
_cell.angle_beta   90.00
_cell.angle_gamma   90.00
#
_symmetry.space_group_name_H-M   'P 1'
#
loop_
_entity.id
_entity.type
_entity.pdbx_description
1 polymer ?
#
loop_
_entity_poly.entity_id
_entity_poly.type
_entity_poly.pdbx_seq_one_letter_code
_entity_poly.pdbx_strand_id
1 'polypeptide(L)'
;LSLIATPPVDRMAVRTFISPFDPLVIRETLLRERYRGGHSFYVVPRISDLSEIHDFLKESVPELKVAVAHGQMPPGELDDIMNAFYDGQYDVLLSTTIVESGLDIPTANTLIIHRADMFGLAQLYQLRGRVGRSKVRAYALFTLPANRKLTDTAER
;
A
#
# COMPACT_ATOMS: atom_id res chain seq x y z
N LEU A 1 -6.14 21.00 13.52
CA LEU A 1 -7.31 20.78 12.63
C LEU A 1 -6.83 20.88 11.19
N SER A 2 -6.63 19.74 10.51
CA SER A 2 -6.06 19.73 9.16
C SER A 2 -7.15 19.87 8.11
N LEU A 3 -6.87 20.75 7.15
CA LEU A 3 -7.76 21.26 6.12
C LEU A 3 -8.36 20.17 5.22
N ILE A 4 -9.68 20.29 5.01
CA ILE A 4 -10.41 19.64 3.92
C ILE A 4 -9.97 20.32 2.63
N ALA A 5 -9.03 19.73 1.91
CA ALA A 5 -8.71 20.14 0.54
C ALA A 5 -9.69 19.45 -0.41
N THR A 6 -10.40 20.26 -1.19
CA THR A 6 -11.24 19.82 -2.31
C THR A 6 -10.45 18.84 -3.19
N PRO A 7 -10.97 17.64 -3.49
CA PRO A 7 -10.26 16.70 -4.33
C PRO A 7 -9.96 17.34 -5.70
N PRO A 8 -8.77 17.12 -6.29
CA PRO A 8 -8.44 17.65 -7.60
C PRO A 8 -9.48 17.20 -8.64
N VAL A 9 -9.79 18.08 -9.60
CA VAL A 9 -10.90 17.95 -10.57
C VAL A 9 -10.81 16.65 -11.41
N ASP A 10 -9.61 16.08 -11.54
CA ASP A 10 -9.34 14.85 -12.31
C ASP A 10 -9.14 13.59 -11.43
N ARG A 11 -9.46 13.64 -10.13
CA ARG A 11 -9.26 12.50 -9.22
C ARG A 11 -10.23 11.36 -9.55
N MET A 12 -9.70 10.24 -10.03
CA MET A 12 -10.50 9.02 -10.18
C MET A 12 -10.73 8.34 -8.83
N ALA A 13 -11.92 7.79 -8.61
CA ALA A 13 -12.22 6.99 -7.43
C ALA A 13 -11.30 5.75 -7.35
N VAL A 14 -10.75 5.49 -6.16
CA VAL A 14 -9.93 4.31 -5.88
C VAL A 14 -10.82 3.06 -5.91
N ARG A 15 -10.52 2.10 -6.78
CA ARG A 15 -11.23 0.81 -6.78
C ARG A 15 -10.70 -0.06 -5.65
N THR A 16 -11.59 -0.46 -4.76
CA THR A 16 -11.24 -1.29 -3.60
C THR A 16 -11.70 -2.72 -3.84
N PHE A 17 -10.84 -3.68 -3.53
CA PHE A 17 -11.10 -5.11 -3.58
C PHE A 17 -10.77 -5.71 -2.21
N ILE A 18 -11.59 -6.65 -1.75
CA ILE A 18 -11.35 -7.39 -0.52
C ILE A 18 -11.26 -8.86 -0.90
N SER A 19 -10.18 -9.53 -0.53
CA SER A 19 -9.96 -10.94 -0.84
C SER A 19 -9.20 -11.64 0.28
N PRO A 20 -9.28 -12.97 0.39
CA PRO A 20 -8.27 -13.73 1.13
C PRO A 20 -6.87 -13.44 0.57
N PHE A 21 -5.85 -13.59 1.41
CA PHE A 21 -4.47 -13.52 0.97
C PHE A 21 -4.19 -14.63 -0.06
N ASP A 22 -3.77 -14.21 -1.25
CA ASP A 22 -3.38 -15.08 -2.35
C ASP A 22 -2.07 -14.52 -2.97
N PRO A 23 -0.95 -15.27 -2.89
CA PRO A 23 0.32 -14.87 -3.49
C PRO A 23 0.24 -14.43 -4.95
N LEU A 24 -0.59 -15.10 -5.76
CA LEU A 24 -0.71 -14.81 -7.18
C LEU A 24 -1.38 -13.46 -7.40
N VAL A 25 -2.48 -13.18 -6.68
CA VAL A 25 -3.19 -11.89 -6.75
C VAL A 25 -2.28 -10.75 -6.32
N ILE A 26 -1.50 -10.94 -5.25
CA ILE A 26 -0.51 -9.95 -4.81
C ILE A 26 0.52 -9.68 -5.90
N ARG A 27 1.12 -10.73 -6.45
CA ARG A 27 2.12 -10.65 -7.51
C ARG A 27 1.60 -9.89 -8.73
N GLU A 28 0.44 -10.28 -9.24
CA GLU A 28 -0.20 -9.64 -10.40
C GLU A 28 -0.51 -8.17 -10.14
N THR A 29 -1.00 -7.84 -8.93
CA THR A 29 -1.30 -6.48 -8.52
C THR A 29 -0.05 -5.59 -8.54
N LEU A 30 1.05 -6.06 -7.95
CA LEU A 30 2.31 -5.31 -7.90
C LEU A 30 2.96 -5.15 -9.27
N LEU A 31 3.02 -6.21 -10.07
CA LEU A 31 3.61 -6.13 -11.42
C LEU A 31 2.80 -5.23 -12.35
N ARG A 32 1.47 -5.29 -12.28
CA ARG A 32 0.60 -4.40 -13.04
C ARG A 32 0.92 -2.93 -12.75
N GLU A 33 1.19 -2.59 -11.49
CA GLU A 33 1.60 -1.23 -11.13
C GLU A 33 2.95 -0.86 -11.74
N ARG A 34 3.94 -1.75 -11.61
CA ARG A 34 5.27 -1.53 -12.16
C ARG A 34 5.24 -1.34 -13.67
N TYR A 35 4.49 -2.16 -14.41
CA TYR A 35 4.40 -2.07 -15.88
C TYR A 35 3.80 -0.76 -16.38
N ARG A 36 2.98 -0.07 -15.56
CA ARG A 36 2.47 1.27 -15.89
C ARG A 36 3.32 2.41 -15.34
N GLY A 37 4.51 2.12 -14.81
CA GLY A 37 5.45 3.11 -14.28
C GLY A 37 5.03 3.75 -12.97
N GLY A 38 4.18 3.08 -12.18
CA GLY A 38 3.75 3.56 -10.87
C GLY A 38 4.43 2.84 -9.72
N HIS A 39 4.08 3.26 -8.50
CA HIS A 39 4.60 2.71 -7.25
C HIS A 39 3.48 2.07 -6.41
N SER A 40 3.86 1.08 -5.61
CA SER A 40 2.94 0.37 -4.72
C SER A 40 3.28 0.58 -3.25
N PHE A 41 2.26 0.82 -2.44
CA PHE A 41 2.36 0.66 -0.99
C PHE A 41 1.92 -0.75 -0.60
N TYR A 42 2.71 -1.42 0.22
CA TYR A 42 2.33 -2.66 0.89
C TYR A 42 2.36 -2.41 2.39
N VAL A 43 1.18 -2.38 3.03
CA VAL A 43 1.05 -2.01 4.44
C VAL A 43 0.72 -3.24 5.27
N VAL A 44 1.52 -3.49 6.30
CA VAL A 44 1.28 -4.55 7.31
C VAL A 44 0.84 -3.93 8.64
N PRO A 45 0.07 -4.64 9.48
CA PRO A 45 -0.45 -4.06 10.71
C PRO A 45 0.62 -3.86 11.80
N ARG A 46 1.67 -4.69 11.81
CA ARG A 46 2.71 -4.65 12.85
C ARG A 46 4.11 -4.73 12.25
N ILE A 47 5.08 -4.17 12.96
CA ILE A 47 6.51 -4.25 12.61
C ILE A 47 6.98 -5.71 12.56
N SER A 48 6.45 -6.57 13.44
CA SER A 48 6.75 -8.00 13.45
C SER A 48 6.42 -8.71 12.15
N ASP A 49 5.45 -8.19 11.38
CA ASP A 49 4.99 -8.80 10.14
C ASP A 49 5.90 -8.41 8.95
N LEU A 50 6.75 -7.39 9.08
CA LEU A 50 7.57 -6.87 7.99
C LEU A 50 8.58 -7.90 7.47
N SER A 51 9.25 -8.64 8.37
CA SER A 51 10.28 -9.60 7.97
C SER A 51 9.70 -10.71 7.10
N GLU A 52 8.61 -11.34 7.55
CA GLU A 52 7.94 -12.41 6.83
C GLU A 52 7.44 -11.94 5.46
N ILE A 53 6.81 -10.76 5.42
CA ILE A 53 6.29 -10.22 4.16
C ILE A 53 7.40 -9.76 3.23
N HIS A 54 8.50 -9.23 3.74
CA HIS A 54 9.66 -8.87 2.94
C HIS A 54 10.25 -10.11 2.24
N ASP A 55 10.42 -11.21 2.98
CA ASP A 55 10.94 -12.47 2.42
C ASP A 55 9.96 -13.05 1.39
N PHE A 56 8.67 -13.04 1.68
CA PHE A 56 7.62 -13.41 0.73
C PHE A 56 7.67 -12.59 -0.57
N LEU A 57 7.84 -11.26 -0.48
CA LEU A 57 7.94 -10.39 -1.65
C LEU A 57 9.22 -10.66 -2.44
N LYS A 58 10.33 -10.88 -1.76
CA LYS A 58 11.61 -11.23 -2.40
C LYS A 58 11.52 -12.52 -3.22
N GLU A 59 10.74 -13.49 -2.76
CA GLU A 59 10.49 -14.74 -3.48
C GLU A 59 9.44 -14.60 -4.59
N SER A 60 8.36 -13.87 -4.32
CA SER A 60 7.19 -13.80 -5.22
C SER A 60 7.34 -12.79 -6.35
N VAL A 61 8.06 -11.69 -6.12
CA VAL A 61 8.30 -10.60 -7.06
C VAL A 61 9.78 -10.18 -7.06
N PRO A 62 10.72 -11.10 -7.38
CA PRO A 62 12.16 -10.80 -7.39
C PRO A 62 12.55 -9.69 -8.38
N GLU A 63 11.68 -9.34 -9.32
CA GLU A 63 11.87 -8.29 -10.31
C GLU A 63 11.62 -6.88 -9.73
N LEU A 64 11.01 -6.78 -8.55
CA LEU A 64 10.66 -5.50 -7.91
C LEU A 64 11.66 -5.14 -6.82
N LYS A 65 12.05 -3.87 -6.79
CA LYS A 65 12.84 -3.29 -5.70
C LYS A 65 11.92 -2.94 -4.55
N VAL A 66 12.07 -3.61 -3.42
CA VAL A 66 11.26 -3.39 -2.21
C VAL A 66 12.08 -2.63 -1.18
N ALA A 67 11.55 -1.50 -0.71
CA ALA A 67 12.04 -0.79 0.47
C ALA A 67 11.19 -1.16 1.70
N VAL A 68 11.80 -1.16 2.88
CA VAL A 68 11.11 -1.38 4.16
C VAL A 68 11.16 -0.10 4.98
N ALA A 69 10.02 0.36 5.50
CA ALA A 69 9.94 1.56 6.32
C ALA A 69 9.01 1.37 7.53
N HIS A 70 9.45 1.76 8.74
CA HIS A 70 8.62 1.72 9.93
C HIS A 70 9.03 2.76 10.99
N GLY A 71 8.14 3.02 11.95
CA GLY A 71 8.28 4.13 12.89
C GLY A 71 9.32 3.95 14.00
N GLN A 72 10.01 2.81 14.04
CA GLN A 72 11.13 2.59 14.96
C GLN A 72 12.49 2.86 14.32
N MET A 73 12.50 3.20 13.02
CA MET A 73 13.73 3.58 12.32
C MET A 73 14.18 4.97 12.79
N PRO A 74 15.50 5.23 12.80
CA PRO A 74 16.02 6.58 12.97
C PRO A 74 15.38 7.54 11.96
N PRO A 75 15.02 8.77 12.35
CA PRO A 75 14.34 9.71 11.46
C PRO A 75 15.08 9.97 10.13
N GLY A 76 16.41 10.11 10.18
CA GLY A 76 17.21 10.32 8.97
C GLY A 76 17.15 9.13 8.00
N GLU A 77 17.18 7.89 8.51
CA GLU A 77 17.08 6.69 7.69
C GLU A 77 15.69 6.56 7.05
N LEU A 78 14.64 6.89 7.81
CA LEU A 78 13.29 6.92 7.29
C LEU A 78 13.16 7.95 6.17
N ASP A 79 13.64 9.18 6.39
CA ASP A 79 13.62 10.25 5.39
C ASP A 79 14.39 9.85 4.11
N ASP A 80 15.55 9.23 4.26
CA ASP A 80 16.36 8.75 3.12
C ASP A 80 15.60 7.70 2.29
N ILE A 81 14.96 6.72 2.94
CA ILE A 81 14.14 5.70 2.26
C ILE A 81 12.94 6.34 1.57
N MET A 82 12.29 7.30 2.23
CA MET A 82 11.14 7.98 1.66
C MET A 82 11.51 8.81 0.43
N ASN A 83 12.64 9.52 0.47
CA ASN A 83 13.19 10.26 -0.66
C ASN A 83 13.55 9.31 -1.81
N ALA A 84 14.22 8.19 -1.53
CA ALA A 84 14.57 7.20 -2.54
C ALA A 84 13.32 6.57 -3.20
N PHE A 85 12.25 6.33 -2.43
CA PHE A 85 10.98 5.86 -2.98
C PHE A 85 10.28 6.94 -3.82
N TYR A 86 10.33 8.20 -3.39
CA TYR A 86 9.80 9.33 -4.18
C TYR A 86 10.53 9.47 -5.53
N ASP A 87 11.86 9.32 -5.54
CA ASP A 87 12.71 9.37 -6.73
C ASP A 87 12.59 8.14 -7.64
N GLY A 88 11.77 7.15 -7.26
CA GLY A 88 11.54 5.92 -8.03
C GLY A 88 12.70 4.92 -7.99
N GLN A 89 13.54 4.98 -6.96
CA GLN A 89 14.60 3.99 -6.74
C GLN A 89 14.04 2.63 -6.28
N TYR A 90 12.84 2.64 -5.71
CA TYR A 90 12.10 1.46 -5.26
C TYR A 90 10.71 1.40 -5.89
N ASP A 91 10.24 0.19 -6.17
CA ASP A 91 8.94 -0.08 -6.79
C ASP A 91 7.82 -0.23 -5.76
N VAL A 92 8.19 -0.80 -4.61
CA VAL A 92 7.27 -1.12 -3.51
C VAL A 92 7.84 -0.58 -2.21
N LEU A 93 7.01 0.16 -1.47
CA LEU A 93 7.28 0.49 -0.07
C LEU A 93 6.50 -0.44 0.84
N LEU A 94 7.20 -1.41 1.43
CA LEU A 94 6.69 -2.26 2.50
C LEU A 94 6.77 -1.50 3.82
N SER A 95 5.64 -1.27 4.47
CA SER A 95 5.61 -0.42 5.66
C SER A 95 4.51 -0.79 6.65
N THR A 96 4.55 -0.18 7.82
CA THR A 96 3.42 -0.15 8.76
C THR A 96 2.52 1.06 8.46
N THR A 97 1.58 1.40 9.35
CA THR A 97 0.71 2.58 9.24
C THR A 97 1.43 3.92 9.20
N ILE A 98 2.76 3.97 9.27
CA ILE A 98 3.54 5.21 9.19
C ILE A 98 3.28 6.04 7.92
N VAL A 99 2.73 5.44 6.86
CA VAL A 99 2.26 6.15 5.65
C VAL A 99 1.15 7.17 5.98
N GLU A 100 0.53 7.10 7.17
CA GLU A 100 -0.44 8.07 7.66
C GLU A 100 0.14 9.48 7.86
N SER A 101 1.46 9.64 8.00
CA SER A 101 2.11 10.90 8.44
C SER A 101 2.19 12.02 7.40
N GLY A 102 1.83 11.80 6.13
CA GLY A 102 1.77 12.91 5.16
C GLY A 102 2.40 12.65 3.80
N LEU A 103 2.81 11.42 3.50
CA LEU A 103 3.41 11.10 2.21
C LEU A 103 2.44 11.33 1.06
N ASP A 104 2.75 12.34 0.25
CA ASP A 104 2.13 12.61 -1.04
C ASP A 104 3.05 12.09 -2.14
N ILE A 105 2.82 10.85 -2.56
CA ILE A 105 3.55 10.26 -3.69
C ILE A 105 2.55 10.15 -4.84
N PRO A 106 2.56 11.10 -5.80
CA PRO A 106 1.55 11.16 -6.86
C PRO A 106 1.50 9.89 -7.72
N THR A 107 2.65 9.23 -7.87
CA THR A 107 2.83 8.00 -8.66
C THR A 107 2.44 6.73 -7.89
N ALA A 108 2.14 6.82 -6.60
CA ALA A 108 1.67 5.69 -5.82
C ALA A 108 0.16 5.46 -6.04
N ASN A 109 -0.15 4.58 -6.99
CA ASN A 109 -1.53 4.32 -7.40
C ASN A 109 -2.04 2.93 -7.00
N THR A 110 -1.21 2.12 -6.35
CA THR A 110 -1.62 0.81 -5.82
C THR A 110 -1.33 0.74 -4.32
N LEU A 111 -2.35 0.33 -3.57
CA LEU A 111 -2.29 0.09 -2.13
C LEU A 111 -2.66 -1.37 -1.85
N ILE A 112 -1.81 -2.09 -1.13
CA ILE A 112 -2.12 -3.40 -0.58
C ILE A 112 -2.13 -3.25 0.94
N ILE A 113 -3.24 -3.59 1.58
CA ILE A 113 -3.34 -3.70 3.03
C ILE A 113 -3.33 -5.18 3.38
N HIS A 114 -2.25 -5.62 3.99
CA HIS A 114 -2.13 -6.97 4.51
C HIS A 114 -2.91 -7.10 5.82
N ARG A 115 -3.70 -8.17 5.97
CA ARG A 115 -4.47 -8.42 7.19
C ARG A 115 -5.35 -7.23 7.58
N ALA A 116 -6.16 -6.78 6.62
CA ALA A 116 -7.08 -5.65 6.79
C ALA A 116 -8.08 -5.85 7.94
N ASP A 117 -8.31 -7.09 8.37
CA ASP A 117 -9.08 -7.45 9.58
C ASP A 117 -8.50 -6.86 10.87
N MET A 118 -7.21 -6.52 10.88
CA MET A 118 -6.52 -5.95 12.03
C MET A 118 -6.58 -4.42 12.09
N PHE A 119 -7.20 -3.78 11.10
CA PHE A 119 -7.30 -2.32 11.02
C PHE A 119 -8.72 -1.86 11.35
N GLY A 120 -8.82 -0.72 12.02
CA GLY A 120 -10.10 -0.01 12.16
C GLY A 120 -10.56 0.56 10.81
N LEU A 121 -11.87 0.66 10.60
CA LEU A 121 -12.45 1.24 9.37
C LEU A 121 -11.93 2.65 9.07
N ALA A 122 -11.75 3.46 10.12
CA ALA A 122 -11.19 4.81 9.99
C ALA A 122 -9.74 4.80 9.47
N GLN A 123 -8.92 3.86 9.93
CA GLN A 123 -7.53 3.71 9.48
C GLN A 123 -7.48 3.26 8.02
N LEU A 124 -8.29 2.25 7.64
CA LEU A 124 -8.41 1.79 6.26
C LEU A 124 -8.85 2.93 5.33
N TYR A 125 -9.80 3.76 5.76
CA TYR A 125 -10.25 4.92 5.00
C TYR A 125 -9.12 5.95 4.80
N GLN A 126 -8.35 6.23 5.86
CA GLN A 126 -7.22 7.16 5.80
C GLN A 126 -6.10 6.64 4.88
N LEU A 127 -5.71 5.37 5.01
CA LEU A 127 -4.71 4.73 4.15
C LEU A 127 -5.14 4.73 2.69
N ARG A 128 -6.39 4.35 2.40
CA ARG A 128 -6.96 4.41 1.04
C ARG A 128 -6.94 5.83 0.47
N GLY A 129 -7.14 6.84 1.32
CA GLY A 129 -7.10 8.25 0.93
C GLY A 129 -5.72 8.75 0.46
N ARG A 130 -4.63 8.01 0.76
CA ARG A 130 -3.26 8.35 0.40
C ARG A 130 -2.87 7.97 -1.03
N VAL A 131 -3.63 7.08 -1.68
CA VAL A 131 -3.41 6.71 -3.09
C VAL A 131 -4.38 7.40 -4.05
N GLY A 132 -4.03 7.38 -5.34
CA GLY A 132 -4.87 7.94 -6.39
C GLY A 132 -4.94 9.45 -6.37
N ARG A 133 -3.77 10.09 -6.27
CA ARG A 133 -3.61 11.55 -6.44
C ARG A 133 -3.30 11.95 -7.88
N SER A 134 -2.96 10.98 -8.74
CA SER A 134 -2.77 11.20 -10.17
C SER A 134 -4.08 11.11 -10.98
N LYS A 135 -4.00 11.40 -12.29
CA LYS A 135 -5.08 11.13 -13.26
C LYS A 135 -5.25 9.64 -13.56
N VAL A 136 -4.31 8.80 -13.12
CA VAL A 136 -4.34 7.36 -13.34
C VAL A 136 -5.20 6.72 -12.26
N ARG A 137 -6.10 5.81 -12.66
CA ARG A 137 -6.95 5.08 -11.72
C ARG A 137 -6.11 4.34 -10.68
N ALA A 138 -6.45 4.51 -9.40
CA ALA A 138 -5.82 3.80 -8.31
C ALA A 138 -6.60 2.57 -7.84
N TYR A 139 -5.88 1.62 -7.25
CA TYR A 139 -6.38 0.33 -6.79
C TYR A 139 -5.99 0.14 -5.31
N ALA A 140 -6.92 -0.38 -4.52
CA ALA A 140 -6.69 -0.81 -3.15
C ALA A 140 -7.10 -2.28 -3.00
N LEU A 141 -6.19 -3.13 -2.57
CA LEU A 141 -6.42 -4.54 -2.28
C LEU A 141 -6.28 -4.77 -0.78
N PHE A 142 -7.36 -5.18 -0.13
CA PHE A 142 -7.38 -5.48 1.29
C PHE A 142 -7.40 -7.00 1.47
N THR A 143 -6.35 -7.55 2.05
CA THR A 143 -6.27 -8.99 2.27
C THR A 143 -6.79 -9.39 3.64
N LEU A 144 -7.43 -10.55 3.68
CA LEU A 144 -7.84 -11.23 4.90
C LEU A 144 -7.01 -12.52 5.07
N PRO A 145 -7.02 -13.16 6.26
CA PRO A 145 -6.45 -14.50 6.42
C PRO A 145 -6.96 -15.46 5.34
N ALA A 146 -6.07 -16.29 4.79
CA ALA A 146 -6.38 -17.19 3.66
C ALA A 146 -7.58 -18.13 3.91
N ASN A 147 -7.84 -18.46 5.18
CA ASN A 147 -8.93 -19.34 5.60
C ASN A 147 -10.26 -18.60 5.87
N ARG A 148 -10.34 -17.29 5.66
CA ARG A 148 -11.54 -16.52 5.97
C ARG A 148 -12.49 -16.47 4.77
N LYS A 149 -13.72 -16.92 4.97
CA LYS A 149 -14.82 -16.66 4.03
C LYS A 149 -15.20 -15.18 4.09
N LEU A 150 -15.27 -14.54 2.92
CA LEU A 150 -15.80 -13.18 2.80
C LEU A 150 -17.28 -13.20 3.20
N THR A 151 -17.71 -12.17 3.93
CA THR A 151 -19.14 -11.92 4.12
C THR A 151 -19.66 -11.15 2.90
N ASP A 152 -20.94 -11.30 2.55
CA ASP A 152 -21.56 -10.59 1.41
C ASP A 152 -21.39 -9.06 1.48
N THR A 153 -21.20 -8.52 2.68
CA THR A 153 -20.94 -7.10 2.94
C THR A 153 -19.50 -6.68 2.62
N ALA A 154 -18.55 -7.61 2.64
CA ALA A 154 -17.15 -7.35 2.32
C ALA A 154 -16.88 -7.33 0.80
N GLU A 155 -17.80 -7.83 -0.03
CA GLU A 155 -17.68 -7.79 -1.50
C GLU A 155 -18.18 -6.47 -2.12
N ARG A 156 -18.73 -5.54 -1.33
CA ARG A 156 -19.37 -4.31 -1.82
C ARG A 156 -18.60 -3.03 -1.50
#